data_AF-A0A3A5VZD6-F1
#
_entry.id   AF-A0A3A5VZD6-F1
#
_cell.length_a   1.000
_cell.length_b   1.000
_cell.length_c   1.000
_cell.angle_alpha   90.00
_cell.angle_beta   90.00
_cell.angle_gamma   90.00
#
_symmetry.space_group_name_H-M   'P 1'
#
loop_
_entity.id
_entity.type
_entity.pdbx_description
1 polymer ?
#
loop_
_entity_poly.entity_id
_entity_poly.type
_entity_poly.pdbx_seq_one_letter_code
_entity_poly.pdbx_strand_id
1 'polypeptide(L)'
;MSAAQDYYDQVVAMGHSAENALAHTRQHYPDFVPGVADSIAAPVLTPVSQEAVPVPQPMAQTAIEAAPAVASPVASVAAPAAVAPSAYTPVTPTPLPAGGTTPMMWAAVGCIVFALMLSIAGQYSHAWINDDSSNGLSTGLTTITKDCSFSDDVEECKQSKYRLYSEDWMSTSYPKDGEGVGDIITGDHEDYCNNLFTMRTENGWSREGADEARNSCLEVPDAGAKASLVLWLGSVCALLGTVMLSAGSIGRTLPAEVEKHGKWVSIAAGALILVAVVAWWVLMPEIDENTSAGTGVWMTVLAGVLGVVAGVLVFLDKK
;
A
#
# COMPACT_ATOMS: atom_id res chain seq x y z
N MET A 1 14.42 2.82 -32.31
CA MET A 1 15.75 2.75 -31.70
C MET A 1 15.98 1.31 -31.29
N SER A 2 17.23 0.84 -31.22
CA SER A 2 17.50 -0.52 -30.74
C SER A 2 17.44 -0.55 -29.22
N ALA A 3 16.99 -1.65 -28.62
CA ALA A 3 16.94 -1.80 -27.17
C ALA A 3 18.31 -1.56 -26.50
N ALA A 4 19.42 -1.85 -27.21
CA ALA A 4 20.77 -1.57 -26.75
C ALA A 4 21.09 -0.08 -26.66
N GLN A 5 20.58 0.73 -27.59
CA GLN A 5 20.74 2.18 -27.58
C GLN A 5 19.92 2.80 -26.43
N ASP A 6 18.68 2.36 -26.23
CA ASP A 6 17.83 2.85 -25.14
C ASP A 6 18.45 2.53 -23.76
N TYR A 7 19.01 1.32 -23.60
CA TYR A 7 19.73 0.93 -22.38
C TYR A 7 20.99 1.78 -22.15
N TYR A 8 21.78 2.04 -23.19
CA TYR A 8 22.94 2.93 -23.11
C TYR A 8 22.56 4.35 -22.68
N ASP A 9 21.52 4.92 -23.31
CA ASP A 9 21.06 6.28 -23.02
C ASP A 9 20.50 6.39 -21.59
N GLN A 10 19.84 5.35 -21.09
CA GLN A 10 19.40 5.27 -19.69
C GLN A 10 20.58 5.27 -18.71
N VAL A 11 21.65 4.52 -18.99
CA VAL A 11 22.84 4.48 -18.12
C VAL A 11 23.58 5.82 -18.11
N VAL A 12 23.65 6.51 -19.26
CA VAL A 12 24.18 7.88 -19.34
C VAL A 12 23.29 8.85 -18.55
N ALA A 13 21.96 8.73 -18.63
CA ALA A 13 21.01 9.57 -17.89
C ALA A 13 21.11 9.40 -16.37
N MET A 14 21.57 8.24 -15.89
CA MET A 14 21.88 8.00 -14.47
C MET A 14 23.20 8.66 -14.01
N GLY A 15 23.90 9.39 -14.88
CA GLY A 15 25.11 10.16 -14.55
C GLY A 15 26.43 9.41 -14.75
N HIS A 16 26.41 8.23 -15.37
CA HIS A 16 27.65 7.53 -15.73
C HIS A 16 28.34 8.20 -16.91
N SER A 17 29.68 8.17 -16.93
CA SER A 17 30.44 8.58 -18.12
C SER A 17 30.11 7.67 -19.30
N ALA A 18 30.24 8.19 -20.53
CA ALA A 18 30.00 7.43 -21.76
C ALA A 18 30.80 6.11 -21.82
N GLU A 19 32.03 6.10 -21.29
CA GLU A 19 32.89 4.91 -21.23
C GLU A 19 32.36 3.85 -20.26
N ASN A 20 31.87 4.28 -19.09
CA ASN A 20 31.25 3.37 -18.12
C ASN A 20 29.90 2.85 -18.61
N ALA A 21 29.11 3.71 -19.25
CA ALA A 21 27.84 3.32 -19.86
C ALA A 21 28.09 2.28 -20.97
N LEU A 22 29.08 2.49 -21.83
CA LEU A 22 29.47 1.52 -22.85
C LEU A 22 29.88 0.16 -22.24
N ALA A 23 30.69 0.17 -21.19
CA ALA A 23 31.11 -1.06 -20.52
C ALA A 23 29.91 -1.82 -19.94
N HIS A 24 28.96 -1.12 -19.30
CA HIS A 24 27.72 -1.71 -18.79
C HIS A 24 26.82 -2.26 -19.90
N THR A 25 26.65 -1.51 -20.99
CA THR A 25 25.85 -1.95 -22.13
C THR A 25 26.46 -3.19 -22.78
N ARG A 26 27.80 -3.28 -22.93
CA ARG A 26 28.47 -4.45 -23.53
C ARG A 26 28.42 -5.71 -22.68
N GLN A 27 28.11 -5.63 -21.39
CA GLN A 27 27.83 -6.83 -20.59
C GLN A 27 26.54 -7.53 -21.03
N HIS A 28 25.57 -6.76 -21.54
CA HIS A 28 24.27 -7.26 -21.98
C HIS A 28 24.16 -7.34 -23.52
N TYR A 29 24.92 -6.50 -24.23
CA TYR A 29 24.95 -6.37 -25.69
C TYR A 29 26.41 -6.31 -26.19
N PRO A 30 27.11 -7.45 -26.31
CA PRO A 30 28.56 -7.50 -26.53
C PRO A 30 29.06 -6.69 -27.74
N ASP A 31 28.25 -6.67 -28.80
CA ASP A 31 28.59 -6.04 -30.08
C ASP A 31 28.10 -4.59 -30.20
N PHE A 32 27.57 -4.00 -29.13
CA PHE A 32 27.03 -2.65 -29.17
C PHE A 32 28.12 -1.59 -29.48
N VAL A 33 27.83 -0.73 -30.46
CA VAL A 33 28.61 0.46 -30.81
C VAL A 33 27.67 1.67 -30.84
N PRO A 34 27.84 2.67 -29.95
CA PRO A 34 26.96 3.83 -29.89
C PRO A 34 26.89 4.60 -31.21
N GLY A 35 25.68 4.99 -31.63
CA GLY A 35 25.48 5.86 -32.79
C GLY A 35 25.61 5.19 -34.16
N VAL A 36 25.89 3.88 -34.21
CA VAL A 36 25.75 3.10 -35.45
C VAL A 36 24.36 2.49 -35.44
N ALA A 37 23.46 3.01 -36.27
CA ALA A 37 22.16 2.39 -36.47
C ALA A 37 22.38 1.03 -37.14
N ASP A 38 22.25 -0.06 -36.37
CA ASP A 38 22.33 -1.41 -36.91
C ASP A 38 21.27 -1.61 -38.00
N SER A 39 21.74 -1.96 -39.20
CA SER A 39 20.90 -2.50 -40.26
C SER A 39 20.50 -3.92 -39.84
N ILE A 40 19.33 -4.05 -39.19
CA ILE A 40 18.84 -5.32 -38.67
C ILE A 40 18.61 -6.33 -39.81
N ALA A 41 19.40 -7.40 -39.85
CA ALA A 41 18.99 -8.66 -40.47
C ALA A 41 18.10 -9.44 -39.49
N ALA A 42 17.01 -10.01 -39.98
CA ALA A 42 15.99 -10.67 -39.16
C ALA A 42 16.57 -11.81 -38.30
N PRO A 43 16.23 -11.88 -37.00
CA PRO A 43 16.78 -12.91 -36.12
C PRO A 43 16.14 -14.29 -36.40
N VAL A 44 17.00 -15.29 -36.60
CA VAL A 44 16.65 -16.71 -36.55
C VAL A 44 16.61 -17.10 -35.07
N LEU A 45 15.42 -17.44 -34.57
CA LEU A 45 15.24 -17.89 -33.19
C LEU A 45 15.68 -19.36 -33.05
N THR A 46 16.71 -19.61 -32.24
CA THR A 46 16.95 -20.91 -31.61
C THR A 46 16.34 -20.90 -30.20
N PRO A 47 15.69 -21.99 -29.76
CA PRO A 47 15.04 -22.04 -28.45
C PRO A 47 16.09 -22.14 -27.35
N VAL A 48 16.09 -21.17 -26.44
CA VAL A 48 16.85 -21.21 -25.18
C VAL A 48 15.95 -21.83 -24.12
N SER A 49 16.35 -23.01 -23.62
CA SER A 49 15.76 -23.61 -22.41
C SER A 49 15.93 -22.66 -21.23
N GLN A 50 14.83 -22.38 -20.53
CA GLN A 50 14.84 -21.62 -19.28
C GLN A 50 15.56 -22.44 -18.19
N GLU A 51 16.76 -22.00 -17.82
CA GLU A 51 17.40 -22.39 -16.58
C GLU A 51 16.73 -21.66 -15.41
N ALA A 52 16.40 -22.40 -14.35
CA ALA A 52 15.64 -21.91 -13.22
C ALA A 52 16.36 -20.77 -12.49
N VAL A 53 15.65 -19.65 -12.32
CA VAL A 53 16.09 -18.49 -11.53
C VAL A 53 16.29 -18.93 -10.06
N PRO A 54 17.48 -18.70 -9.46
CA PRO A 54 17.68 -19.00 -8.04
C PRO A 54 16.82 -18.10 -7.16
N VAL A 55 16.07 -18.70 -6.25
CA VAL A 55 15.37 -18.03 -5.16
C VAL A 55 16.41 -17.21 -4.34
N PRO A 56 16.18 -15.91 -4.08
CA PRO A 56 17.08 -15.14 -3.24
C PRO A 56 17.08 -15.73 -1.82
N GLN A 57 18.23 -16.25 -1.39
CA GLN A 57 18.44 -16.64 0.00
C GLN A 57 18.41 -15.40 0.91
N PRO A 58 17.81 -15.49 2.10
CA PRO A 58 17.84 -14.41 3.08
C PRO A 58 19.28 -14.13 3.48
N MET A 59 19.74 -12.90 3.23
CA MET A 59 21.05 -12.45 3.67
C MET A 59 21.11 -12.51 5.20
N ALA A 60 22.03 -13.33 5.69
CA ALA A 60 22.34 -13.45 7.10
C ALA A 60 22.71 -12.08 7.68
N GLN A 61 22.08 -11.74 8.81
CA GLN A 61 22.47 -10.65 9.68
C GLN A 61 23.98 -10.69 9.93
N THR A 62 24.68 -9.63 9.55
CA THR A 62 26.04 -9.38 10.01
C THR A 62 25.99 -9.18 11.53
N ALA A 63 26.52 -10.17 12.26
CA ALA A 63 26.77 -10.06 13.67
C ALA A 63 27.74 -8.89 13.91
N ILE A 64 27.31 -7.89 14.67
CA ILE A 64 28.20 -6.87 15.19
C ILE A 64 29.05 -7.54 16.27
N GLU A 65 30.30 -7.81 15.90
CA GLU A 65 31.36 -8.34 16.75
C GLU A 65 31.64 -7.34 17.88
N ALA A 66 31.56 -7.84 19.12
CA ALA A 66 31.84 -7.06 20.32
C ALA A 66 33.33 -6.70 20.36
N ALA A 67 33.62 -5.40 20.43
CA ALA A 67 34.98 -4.91 20.64
C ALA A 67 35.51 -5.28 22.04
N PRO A 68 36.80 -5.63 22.16
CA PRO A 68 37.39 -6.12 23.41
C PRO A 68 37.59 -5.00 24.43
N ALA A 69 37.26 -5.34 25.68
CA ALA A 69 37.61 -4.57 26.86
C ALA A 69 39.14 -4.48 27.01
N VAL A 70 39.68 -3.26 26.95
CA VAL A 70 41.06 -2.98 27.34
C VAL A 70 41.07 -2.56 28.80
N ALA A 71 41.60 -3.45 29.64
CA ALA A 71 41.99 -3.15 31.00
C ALA A 71 43.14 -2.15 31.05
N SER A 72 43.14 -1.26 32.05
CA SER A 72 44.36 -0.63 32.59
C SER A 72 44.13 -0.09 34.01
N PRO A 73 45.20 0.05 34.83
CA PRO A 73 45.11 -0.26 36.25
C PRO A 73 45.51 0.90 37.19
N VAL A 74 45.21 0.68 38.48
CA VAL A 74 45.78 1.27 39.73
C VAL A 74 45.87 2.79 39.90
N ALA A 75 45.17 3.33 40.91
CA ALA A 75 45.78 4.18 41.94
C ALA A 75 44.87 4.28 43.18
N SER A 76 45.32 3.67 44.27
CA SER A 76 44.83 3.81 45.63
C SER A 76 45.28 5.14 46.24
N VAL A 77 44.39 5.87 46.94
CA VAL A 77 44.77 6.63 48.15
C VAL A 77 43.62 6.53 49.15
N ALA A 78 43.98 6.06 50.35
CA ALA A 78 43.12 5.88 51.49
C ALA A 78 42.65 7.21 52.11
N ALA A 79 41.44 7.20 52.66
CA ALA A 79 41.05 8.08 53.77
C ALA A 79 40.17 7.27 54.73
N PRO A 80 40.51 7.17 56.03
CA PRO A 80 39.64 6.54 57.01
C PRO A 80 38.67 7.60 57.55
N ALA A 81 37.37 7.42 57.36
CA ALA A 81 36.37 8.22 58.06
C ALA A 81 35.15 7.37 58.41
N ALA A 82 35.02 7.18 59.73
CA ALA A 82 33.82 6.95 60.51
C ALA A 82 32.80 5.91 60.00
N VAL A 83 32.81 4.77 60.69
CA VAL A 83 31.72 3.80 60.73
C VAL A 83 30.47 4.51 61.27
N ALA A 84 29.53 4.83 60.38
CA ALA A 84 28.13 5.08 60.75
C ALA A 84 27.37 3.74 60.63
N PRO A 85 26.54 3.36 61.62
CA PRO A 85 25.80 2.11 61.57
C PRO A 85 24.82 2.14 60.41
N SER A 86 25.08 1.30 59.41
CA SER A 86 24.21 1.04 58.27
C SER A 86 22.88 0.47 58.77
N ALA A 87 21.88 1.33 58.92
CA ALA A 87 20.50 0.92 59.00
C ALA A 87 20.11 0.33 57.63
N TYR A 88 20.28 -0.98 57.48
CA TYR A 88 19.64 -1.76 56.43
C TYR A 88 18.13 -1.69 56.67
N THR A 89 17.48 -0.65 56.15
CA THR A 89 16.04 -0.68 55.92
C THR A 89 15.81 -1.71 54.82
N PRO A 90 15.09 -2.81 55.09
CA PRO A 90 14.72 -3.75 54.04
C PRO A 90 13.96 -2.96 52.98
N VAL A 91 14.50 -2.91 51.77
CA VAL A 91 13.76 -2.46 50.59
C VAL A 91 12.64 -3.47 50.43
N THR A 92 11.47 -3.16 50.98
CA THR A 92 10.24 -3.87 50.68
C THR A 92 10.14 -3.85 49.16
N PRO A 93 10.14 -5.00 48.46
CA PRO A 93 9.90 -5.02 47.03
C PRO A 93 8.57 -4.32 46.85
N THR A 94 8.61 -3.13 46.22
CA THR A 94 7.40 -2.42 45.85
C THR A 94 6.63 -3.44 45.01
N PRO A 95 5.44 -3.87 45.41
CA PRO A 95 4.70 -4.85 44.63
C PRO A 95 4.59 -4.27 43.24
N LEU A 96 5.18 -4.96 42.25
CA LEU A 96 4.93 -4.62 40.86
C LEU A 96 3.42 -4.49 40.75
N PRO A 97 2.89 -3.35 40.28
CA PRO A 97 1.46 -3.22 40.09
C PRO A 97 1.06 -4.45 39.30
N ALA A 98 0.17 -5.26 39.87
CA ALA A 98 -0.42 -6.38 39.19
C ALA A 98 -1.20 -5.76 38.04
N GLY A 99 -0.50 -5.51 36.92
CA GLY A 99 -1.03 -5.09 35.65
C GLY A 99 -1.83 -6.26 35.13
N GLY A 100 -2.97 -6.52 35.77
CA GLY A 100 -3.92 -7.51 35.34
C GLY A 100 -4.44 -7.02 34.01
N THR A 101 -3.93 -7.59 32.93
CA THR A 101 -4.53 -7.44 31.62
C THR A 101 -5.97 -7.93 31.73
N THR A 102 -6.92 -7.00 31.81
CA THR A 102 -8.31 -7.37 31.83
C THR A 102 -8.63 -7.99 30.46
N PRO A 103 -9.52 -8.99 30.41
CA PRO A 103 -9.99 -9.52 29.12
C PRO A 103 -10.59 -8.42 28.23
N MET A 104 -11.10 -7.35 28.84
CA MET A 104 -11.64 -6.17 28.16
C MET A 104 -10.56 -5.40 27.39
N MET A 105 -9.36 -5.22 27.96
CA MET A 105 -8.24 -4.58 27.27
C MET A 105 -7.80 -5.39 26.04
N TRP A 106 -7.69 -6.72 26.16
CA TRP A 106 -7.34 -7.57 25.02
C TRP A 106 -8.43 -7.60 23.94
N ALA A 107 -9.70 -7.56 24.34
CA ALA A 107 -10.81 -7.40 23.40
C ALA A 107 -10.68 -6.08 22.61
N ALA A 108 -10.35 -4.97 23.28
CA ALA A 108 -10.12 -3.70 22.62
C ALA A 108 -8.95 -3.74 21.63
N VAL A 109 -7.83 -4.39 22.00
CA VAL A 109 -6.68 -4.60 21.10
C VAL A 109 -7.09 -5.44 19.88
N GLY A 110 -7.84 -6.52 20.08
CA GLY A 110 -8.37 -7.33 18.99
C GLY A 110 -9.28 -6.53 18.04
N CYS A 111 -10.17 -5.70 18.58
CA CYS A 111 -11.06 -4.85 17.79
C CYS A 111 -10.28 -3.85 16.93
N ILE A 112 -9.28 -3.15 17.47
CA ILE A 112 -8.51 -2.16 16.68
C ILE A 112 -7.61 -2.82 15.63
N VAL A 113 -7.05 -4.01 15.91
CA VAL A 113 -6.28 -4.77 14.92
C VAL A 113 -7.18 -5.22 13.77
N PHE A 114 -8.37 -5.72 14.08
CA PHE A 114 -9.33 -6.13 13.04
C PHE A 114 -9.85 -4.92 12.25
N ALA A 115 -10.08 -3.79 12.92
CA ALA A 115 -10.39 -2.52 12.27
C ALA A 115 -9.29 -2.08 11.29
N LEU A 116 -8.02 -2.19 11.68
CA LEU A 116 -6.89 -1.85 10.81
C LEU A 116 -6.85 -2.76 9.57
N MET A 117 -7.04 -4.07 9.75
CA MET A 117 -7.07 -5.02 8.63
C MET A 117 -8.22 -4.72 7.66
N LEU A 118 -9.42 -4.46 8.17
CA LEU A 118 -10.57 -4.09 7.35
C LEU A 118 -10.39 -2.73 6.66
N SER A 119 -9.73 -1.77 7.32
CA SER A 119 -9.40 -0.47 6.73
C SER A 119 -8.42 -0.63 5.55
N ILE A 120 -7.41 -1.48 5.68
CA ILE A 120 -6.48 -1.80 4.59
C ILE A 120 -7.20 -2.57 3.47
N ALA A 121 -8.07 -3.52 3.80
CA ALA A 121 -8.91 -4.20 2.81
C ALA A 121 -9.83 -3.22 2.06
N GLY A 122 -10.36 -2.22 2.75
CA GLY A 122 -11.09 -1.09 2.15
C GLY A 122 -10.23 -0.30 1.17
N GLN A 123 -8.99 0.06 1.53
CA GLN A 123 -8.08 0.80 0.66
C GLN A 123 -7.82 0.11 -0.69
N TYR A 124 -7.62 -1.20 -0.66
CA TYR A 124 -7.32 -2.00 -1.85
C TYR A 124 -8.54 -2.70 -2.45
N SER A 125 -9.76 -2.37 -1.99
CA SER A 125 -10.96 -2.97 -2.56
C SER A 125 -11.23 -2.39 -3.95
N HIS A 126 -11.39 -3.29 -4.91
CA HIS A 126 -11.84 -2.97 -6.28
C HIS A 126 -13.36 -2.84 -6.41
N ALA A 127 -14.09 -2.92 -5.29
CA ALA A 127 -15.55 -2.91 -5.25
C ALA A 127 -16.05 -1.93 -4.18
N TRP A 128 -15.77 -0.64 -4.37
CA TRP A 128 -16.43 0.45 -3.65
C TRP A 128 -17.80 0.79 -4.25
N ILE A 129 -17.90 0.62 -5.56
CA ILE A 129 -19.10 0.81 -6.35
C ILE A 129 -19.32 -0.45 -7.19
N ASN A 130 -20.54 -0.95 -7.20
CA ASN A 130 -20.99 -1.97 -8.14
C ASN A 130 -22.01 -1.35 -9.10
N ASP A 131 -21.84 -1.62 -10.38
CA ASP A 131 -22.81 -1.22 -11.42
C ASP A 131 -23.74 -2.40 -11.71
N ASP A 132 -25.00 -2.29 -11.28
CA ASP A 132 -25.99 -3.35 -11.47
C ASP A 132 -26.48 -3.44 -12.92
N SER A 133 -26.22 -2.41 -13.75
CA SER A 133 -26.56 -2.41 -15.17
C SER A 133 -25.51 -3.15 -16.02
N SER A 134 -24.28 -3.26 -15.53
CA SER A 134 -23.15 -3.86 -16.24
C SER A 134 -22.55 -5.00 -15.43
N ASN A 135 -23.10 -6.21 -15.62
CA ASN A 135 -22.67 -7.43 -14.91
C ASN A 135 -21.14 -7.54 -14.79
N GLY A 136 -20.63 -7.63 -13.58
CA GLY A 136 -19.19 -7.78 -13.31
C GLY A 136 -18.37 -6.48 -13.42
N LEU A 137 -18.98 -5.31 -13.60
CA LEU A 137 -18.28 -4.03 -13.50
C LEU A 137 -18.29 -3.55 -12.04
N SER A 138 -17.09 -3.34 -11.49
CA SER A 138 -16.92 -2.73 -10.17
C SER A 138 -15.83 -1.67 -10.21
N THR A 139 -15.98 -0.65 -9.37
CA THR A 139 -15.00 0.44 -9.24
C THR A 139 -14.53 0.50 -7.80
N GLY A 140 -13.21 0.55 -7.60
CA GLY A 140 -12.55 0.81 -6.33
C GLY A 140 -12.39 2.31 -6.06
N LEU A 141 -11.52 2.68 -5.11
CA LEU A 141 -11.20 4.11 -4.89
C LEU A 141 -10.46 4.73 -6.07
N THR A 142 -9.53 4.00 -6.68
CA THR A 142 -8.72 4.48 -7.82
C THR A 142 -8.62 3.48 -8.96
N THR A 143 -9.24 2.30 -8.82
CA THR A 143 -9.15 1.21 -9.80
C THR A 143 -10.50 0.95 -10.42
N ILE A 144 -10.52 0.44 -11.65
CA ILE A 144 -11.72 -0.08 -12.31
C ILE A 144 -11.50 -1.55 -12.64
N THR A 145 -12.52 -2.38 -12.42
CA THR A 145 -12.47 -3.82 -12.64
C THR A 145 -13.67 -4.27 -13.45
N LYS A 146 -13.43 -5.11 -14.46
CA LYS A 146 -14.47 -5.80 -15.23
C LYS A 146 -14.22 -7.31 -15.19
N ASP A 147 -15.20 -8.06 -14.69
CA ASP A 147 -15.27 -9.50 -14.81
C ASP A 147 -15.96 -9.86 -16.14
N CYS A 148 -15.16 -10.35 -17.09
CA CYS A 148 -15.60 -10.75 -18.41
C CYS A 148 -16.26 -12.13 -18.44
N SER A 149 -16.24 -12.91 -17.35
CA SER A 149 -16.91 -14.22 -17.31
C SER A 149 -18.44 -14.12 -17.44
N PHE A 150 -19.00 -12.94 -17.21
CA PHE A 150 -20.43 -12.63 -17.40
C PHE A 150 -20.77 -12.14 -18.81
N SER A 151 -19.80 -12.02 -19.72
CA SER A 151 -20.00 -11.60 -21.11
C SER A 151 -20.40 -12.78 -21.98
N ASP A 152 -21.31 -12.56 -22.93
CA ASP A 152 -21.63 -13.56 -23.97
C ASP A 152 -20.42 -13.84 -24.87
N ASP A 153 -19.57 -12.83 -25.09
CA ASP A 153 -18.27 -12.96 -25.74
C ASP A 153 -17.15 -12.58 -24.76
N VAL A 154 -16.59 -13.60 -24.10
CA VAL A 154 -15.56 -13.44 -23.07
C VAL A 154 -14.26 -12.90 -23.67
N GLU A 155 -13.85 -13.39 -24.84
CA GLU A 155 -12.58 -12.99 -25.46
C GLU A 155 -12.65 -11.58 -26.05
N GLU A 156 -13.77 -11.18 -26.65
CA GLU A 156 -13.97 -9.79 -27.07
C GLU A 156 -13.96 -8.85 -25.87
N CYS A 157 -14.62 -9.23 -24.76
CA CYS A 157 -14.60 -8.45 -23.52
C CYS A 157 -13.17 -8.29 -22.99
N LYS A 158 -12.40 -9.38 -22.88
CA LYS A 158 -11.00 -9.33 -22.42
C LYS A 158 -10.16 -8.44 -23.31
N GLN A 159 -10.22 -8.62 -24.62
CA GLN A 159 -9.41 -7.84 -25.57
C GLN A 159 -9.74 -6.35 -25.48
N SER A 160 -11.02 -6.01 -25.44
CA SER A 160 -11.49 -4.62 -25.36
C SER A 160 -11.07 -3.97 -24.04
N LYS A 161 -11.32 -4.62 -22.91
CA LYS A 161 -11.02 -4.07 -21.58
C LYS A 161 -9.54 -4.04 -21.25
N TYR A 162 -8.79 -5.05 -21.67
CA TYR A 162 -7.34 -5.09 -21.47
C TYR A 162 -6.66 -3.89 -22.11
N ARG A 163 -7.02 -3.56 -23.36
CA ARG A 163 -6.49 -2.36 -24.02
C ARG A 163 -6.97 -1.09 -23.34
N LEU A 164 -8.27 -1.01 -23.03
CA LEU A 164 -8.87 0.21 -22.48
C LEU A 164 -8.36 0.54 -21.08
N TYR A 165 -7.94 -0.45 -20.30
CA TYR A 165 -7.42 -0.27 -18.93
C TYR A 165 -5.89 -0.22 -18.87
N SER A 166 -5.20 -0.28 -20.02
CA SER A 166 -3.73 -0.20 -20.08
C SER A 166 -3.23 1.24 -20.10
N GLU A 167 -2.06 1.50 -19.50
CA GLU A 167 -1.41 2.82 -19.51
C GLU A 167 -1.13 3.33 -20.95
N ASP A 168 -0.87 2.42 -21.90
CA ASP A 168 -0.63 2.76 -23.30
C ASP A 168 -1.58 1.97 -24.22
N TRP A 169 -2.82 2.44 -24.34
CA TRP A 169 -3.85 1.88 -25.22
C TRP A 169 -3.37 1.66 -26.67
N MET A 170 -2.50 2.53 -27.19
CA MET A 170 -2.07 2.49 -28.59
C MET A 170 -0.95 1.47 -28.83
N SER A 171 -0.05 1.27 -27.86
CA SER A 171 1.03 0.29 -27.98
C SER A 171 0.64 -1.10 -27.48
N THR A 172 -0.40 -1.20 -26.65
CA THR A 172 -0.72 -2.46 -25.97
C THR A 172 -1.33 -3.49 -26.92
N SER A 173 -0.52 -4.47 -27.30
CA SER A 173 -0.98 -5.65 -28.01
C SER A 173 -1.56 -6.67 -27.03
N TYR A 174 -2.83 -7.02 -27.21
CA TYR A 174 -3.43 -8.17 -26.52
C TYR A 174 -2.63 -9.45 -26.87
N PRO A 175 -2.29 -10.30 -25.89
CA PRO A 175 -1.58 -11.54 -26.15
C PRO A 175 -2.31 -12.38 -27.20
N LYS A 176 -1.54 -13.09 -28.05
CA LYS A 176 -2.14 -14.03 -29.00
C LYS A 176 -2.91 -15.08 -28.21
N ASP A 177 -4.16 -15.29 -28.60
CA ASP A 177 -5.09 -16.25 -28.00
C ASP A 177 -5.45 -16.00 -26.52
N GLY A 178 -5.19 -14.79 -25.98
CA GLY A 178 -5.54 -14.42 -24.60
C GLY A 178 -4.74 -15.16 -23.52
N GLU A 179 -3.66 -15.86 -23.89
CA GLU A 179 -2.87 -16.65 -22.95
C GLU A 179 -2.29 -15.74 -21.84
N GLY A 180 -2.59 -16.09 -20.59
CA GLY A 180 -2.16 -15.33 -19.41
C GLY A 180 -3.07 -14.18 -19.00
N VAL A 181 -4.14 -13.88 -19.76
CA VAL A 181 -5.14 -12.87 -19.39
C VAL A 181 -6.31 -13.55 -18.67
N GLY A 182 -6.46 -13.27 -17.38
CA GLY A 182 -7.59 -13.76 -16.59
C GLY A 182 -8.93 -13.16 -17.02
N ASP A 183 -10.03 -13.72 -16.53
CA ASP A 183 -11.38 -13.20 -16.83
C ASP A 183 -11.67 -11.87 -16.10
N ILE A 184 -10.94 -11.59 -15.02
CA ILE A 184 -11.07 -10.35 -14.25
C ILE A 184 -9.96 -9.40 -14.69
N ILE A 185 -10.34 -8.34 -15.41
CA ILE A 185 -9.43 -7.29 -15.87
C ILE A 185 -9.54 -6.11 -14.93
N THR A 186 -8.41 -5.71 -14.34
CA THR A 186 -8.31 -4.54 -13.45
C THR A 186 -7.26 -3.57 -13.99
N GLY A 187 -7.54 -2.29 -13.91
CA GLY A 187 -6.56 -1.24 -14.20
C GLY A 187 -6.86 0.04 -13.43
N ASP A 188 -6.05 1.06 -13.69
CA ASP A 188 -6.26 2.38 -13.11
C ASP A 188 -7.48 3.05 -13.76
N HIS A 189 -8.27 3.74 -12.94
CA HIS A 189 -9.45 4.45 -13.42
C HIS A 189 -9.06 5.68 -14.25
N GLU A 190 -7.93 6.33 -13.95
CA GLU A 190 -7.43 7.48 -14.70
C GLU A 190 -7.04 7.07 -16.12
N ASP A 191 -6.32 5.95 -16.28
CA ASP A 191 -5.97 5.39 -17.58
C ASP A 191 -7.21 5.05 -18.39
N TYR A 192 -8.21 4.44 -17.76
CA TYR A 192 -9.49 4.17 -18.39
C TYR A 192 -10.15 5.46 -18.94
N CYS A 193 -10.20 6.54 -18.15
CA CYS A 193 -10.77 7.81 -18.60
C CYS A 193 -9.95 8.44 -19.74
N ASN A 194 -8.62 8.39 -19.66
CA ASN A 194 -7.70 8.91 -20.69
C ASN A 194 -7.82 8.13 -22.01
N ASN A 195 -7.95 6.81 -21.94
CA ASN A 195 -8.16 5.97 -23.10
C ASN A 195 -9.54 6.17 -23.71
N LEU A 196 -10.57 6.38 -22.88
CA LEU A 196 -11.92 6.74 -23.34
C LEU A 196 -11.92 8.07 -24.12
N PHE A 197 -11.16 9.07 -23.64
CA PHE A 197 -10.95 10.33 -24.36
C PHE A 197 -10.36 10.08 -25.75
N THR A 198 -9.24 9.35 -25.81
CA THR A 198 -8.54 9.03 -27.07
C THR A 198 -9.48 8.31 -28.04
N MET A 199 -10.14 7.25 -27.57
CA MET A 199 -11.10 6.47 -28.36
C MET A 199 -12.25 7.34 -28.90
N ARG A 200 -12.81 8.25 -28.10
CA ARG A 200 -13.90 9.14 -28.56
C ARG A 200 -13.40 10.13 -29.62
N THR A 201 -12.23 10.72 -29.43
CA THR A 201 -11.67 11.65 -30.41
C THR A 201 -11.36 10.97 -31.75
N GLU A 202 -10.85 9.73 -31.73
CA GLU A 202 -10.62 8.93 -32.94
C GLU A 202 -11.93 8.57 -33.65
N ASN A 203 -13.00 8.35 -32.90
CA ASN A 203 -14.35 8.12 -33.43
C ASN A 203 -15.07 9.40 -33.90
N GLY A 204 -14.35 10.52 -34.03
CA GLY A 204 -14.86 11.76 -34.60
C GLY A 204 -15.66 12.63 -33.64
N TRP A 205 -15.62 12.37 -32.32
CA TRP A 205 -16.17 13.30 -31.34
C TRP A 205 -15.38 14.61 -31.36
N SER A 206 -16.06 15.72 -31.04
CA SER A 206 -15.35 16.98 -30.83
C SER A 206 -14.39 16.84 -29.65
N ARG A 207 -13.21 17.47 -29.75
CA ARG A 207 -12.23 17.45 -28.67
C ARG A 207 -12.82 17.98 -27.35
N GLU A 208 -13.66 19.01 -27.43
CA GLU A 208 -14.36 19.60 -26.29
C GLU A 208 -15.30 18.60 -25.62
N GLY A 209 -16.15 17.90 -26.38
CA GLY A 209 -17.07 16.91 -25.82
C GLY A 209 -16.35 15.66 -25.27
N ALA A 210 -15.24 15.27 -25.88
CA ALA A 210 -14.39 14.21 -25.33
C ALA A 210 -13.72 14.64 -24.01
N ASP A 211 -13.25 15.89 -23.93
CA ASP A 211 -12.61 16.44 -22.74
C ASP A 211 -13.60 16.57 -21.57
N GLU A 212 -14.81 17.07 -21.84
CA GLU A 212 -15.90 17.14 -20.86
C GLU A 212 -16.24 15.75 -20.29
N ALA A 213 -16.39 14.75 -21.17
CA ALA A 213 -16.64 13.38 -20.73
C ALA A 213 -15.47 12.76 -19.95
N ARG A 214 -14.23 13.07 -20.32
CA ARG A 214 -13.04 12.66 -19.57
C ARG A 214 -13.05 13.28 -18.17
N ASN A 215 -13.30 14.58 -18.08
CA ASN A 215 -13.29 15.28 -16.80
C ASN A 215 -14.40 14.75 -15.88
N SER A 216 -15.60 14.51 -16.40
CA SER A 216 -16.68 13.84 -15.66
C SER A 216 -16.30 12.42 -15.21
N CYS A 217 -15.61 11.65 -16.06
CA CYS A 217 -15.08 10.33 -15.69
C CYS A 217 -14.06 10.42 -14.53
N LEU A 218 -13.21 11.46 -14.53
CA LEU A 218 -12.16 11.67 -13.51
C LEU A 218 -12.68 12.17 -12.15
N GLU A 219 -13.93 12.63 -12.06
CA GLU A 219 -14.51 13.06 -10.77
C GLU A 219 -14.62 11.90 -9.76
N VAL A 220 -14.91 10.69 -10.24
CA VAL A 220 -15.01 9.48 -9.42
C VAL A 220 -13.66 9.10 -8.78
N PRO A 221 -12.57 8.91 -9.53
CA PRO A 221 -11.27 8.62 -8.93
C PRO A 221 -10.69 9.79 -8.13
N ASP A 222 -11.01 11.06 -8.44
CA ASP A 222 -10.60 12.19 -7.59
C ASP A 222 -11.28 12.15 -6.21
N ALA A 223 -12.58 11.86 -6.16
CA ALA A 223 -13.31 11.63 -4.91
C ALA A 223 -12.71 10.45 -4.13
N GLY A 224 -12.43 9.35 -4.84
CA GLY A 224 -11.80 8.16 -4.27
C GLY A 224 -10.38 8.41 -3.73
N ALA A 225 -9.55 9.17 -4.45
CA ALA A 225 -8.21 9.54 -4.01
C ALA A 225 -8.24 10.40 -2.74
N LYS A 226 -9.14 11.40 -2.68
CA LYS A 226 -9.34 12.23 -1.48
C LYS A 226 -9.79 11.40 -0.27
N ALA A 227 -10.73 10.49 -0.49
CA ALA A 227 -11.18 9.56 0.55
C ALA A 227 -10.07 8.59 0.99
N SER A 228 -9.27 8.08 0.06
CA SER A 228 -8.12 7.21 0.34
C SER A 228 -7.10 7.90 1.25
N LEU A 229 -6.82 9.20 1.04
CA LEU A 229 -5.92 9.97 1.91
C LEU A 229 -6.45 10.08 3.34
N VAL A 230 -7.73 10.38 3.52
CA VAL A 230 -8.37 10.43 4.85
C VAL A 230 -8.36 9.05 5.49
N LEU A 231 -8.62 7.99 4.72
CA LEU A 231 -8.60 6.62 5.19
C LEU A 231 -7.19 6.21 5.66
N TRP A 232 -6.14 6.58 4.92
CA TRP A 232 -4.74 6.35 5.33
C TRP A 232 -4.40 7.04 6.64
N LEU A 233 -4.83 8.29 6.82
CA LEU A 233 -4.68 9.01 8.09
C LEU A 233 -5.36 8.25 9.24
N GLY A 234 -6.58 7.76 9.00
CA GLY A 234 -7.30 6.89 9.94
C GLY A 234 -6.55 5.60 10.27
N SER A 235 -6.00 4.90 9.27
CA SER A 235 -5.22 3.68 9.44
C SER A 235 -3.94 3.91 10.25
N VAL A 236 -3.21 5.01 10.00
CA VAL A 236 -2.01 5.38 10.77
C VAL A 236 -2.38 5.67 12.22
N CYS A 237 -3.48 6.39 12.47
CA CYS A 237 -3.99 6.60 13.83
C CYS A 237 -4.38 5.28 14.51
N ALA A 238 -5.01 4.35 13.79
CA ALA A 238 -5.36 3.03 14.32
C ALA A 238 -4.12 2.20 14.68
N LEU A 239 -3.07 2.26 13.85
CA LEU A 239 -1.78 1.62 14.13
C LEU A 239 -1.14 2.20 15.39
N LEU A 240 -1.10 3.52 15.53
CA LEU A 240 -0.62 4.19 16.75
C LEU A 240 -1.45 3.79 17.98
N GLY A 241 -2.78 3.78 17.86
CA GLY A 241 -3.68 3.31 18.91
C GLY A 241 -3.38 1.87 19.33
N THR A 242 -3.13 0.98 18.36
CA THR A 242 -2.74 -0.42 18.63
C THR A 242 -1.45 -0.51 19.44
N VAL A 243 -0.41 0.25 19.06
CA VAL A 243 0.87 0.28 19.78
C VAL A 243 0.69 0.83 21.20
N MET A 244 -0.08 1.91 21.37
CA MET A 244 -0.32 2.51 22.69
C MET A 244 -1.12 1.58 23.61
N LEU A 245 -2.16 0.93 23.11
CA LEU A 245 -2.98 -0.01 23.89
C LEU A 245 -2.21 -1.28 24.27
N SER A 246 -1.42 -1.84 23.34
CA SER A 246 -0.60 -3.02 23.62
C SER A 246 0.56 -2.73 24.58
N ALA A 247 1.19 -1.55 24.50
CA ALA A 247 2.20 -1.15 25.49
C ALA A 247 1.60 -1.03 26.89
N GLY A 248 0.43 -0.40 26.99
CA GLY A 248 -0.32 -0.27 28.25
C GLY A 248 -0.73 -1.63 28.84
N SER A 249 -1.12 -2.60 28.01
CA SER A 249 -1.49 -3.94 28.48
C SER A 249 -0.30 -4.72 29.03
N ILE A 250 0.90 -4.53 28.48
CA ILE A 250 2.14 -5.19 28.96
C ILE A 250 2.72 -4.47 30.20
N GLY A 251 2.12 -3.36 30.64
CA GLY A 251 2.62 -2.55 31.75
C GLY A 251 3.90 -1.79 31.41
N ARG A 252 4.18 -1.58 30.12
CA ARG A 252 5.28 -0.70 29.69
C ARG A 252 4.79 0.74 29.62
N THR A 253 5.51 1.62 30.28
CA THR A 253 5.30 3.07 30.16
C THR A 253 6.02 3.55 28.90
N LEU A 254 5.28 4.24 28.03
CA LEU A 254 5.86 4.89 26.87
C LEU A 254 6.36 6.29 27.28
N PRO A 255 7.32 6.88 26.54
CA PRO A 255 7.75 8.25 26.79
C PRO A 255 6.53 9.21 26.80
N ALA A 256 6.52 10.16 27.73
CA ALA A 256 5.45 11.13 27.91
C ALA A 256 4.07 10.58 28.31
N GLU A 257 3.99 9.38 28.89
CA GLU A 257 2.74 8.76 29.37
C GLU A 257 1.65 8.63 28.28
N VAL A 258 2.07 8.45 27.02
CA VAL A 258 1.16 8.38 25.87
C VAL A 258 0.22 7.17 25.95
N GLU A 259 0.53 6.15 26.74
CA GLU A 259 -0.37 5.00 26.98
C GLU A 259 -1.72 5.43 27.56
N LYS A 260 -1.78 6.56 28.29
CA LYS A 260 -3.04 7.08 28.86
C LYS A 260 -3.99 7.59 27.78
N HIS A 261 -3.46 7.94 26.61
CA HIS A 261 -4.18 8.53 25.49
C HIS A 261 -4.70 7.52 24.47
N GLY A 262 -4.30 6.23 24.57
CA GLY A 262 -4.69 5.19 23.61
C GLY A 262 -6.20 5.10 23.36
N LYS A 263 -7.02 5.32 24.40
CA LYS A 263 -8.49 5.38 24.28
C LYS A 263 -8.99 6.45 23.31
N TRP A 264 -8.40 7.65 23.37
CA TRP A 264 -8.81 8.77 22.53
C TRP A 264 -8.28 8.59 21.10
N VAL A 265 -7.07 8.05 20.96
CA VAL A 265 -6.48 7.75 19.66
C VAL A 265 -7.31 6.72 18.91
N SER A 266 -7.77 5.64 19.56
CA SER A 266 -8.62 4.64 18.91
C SER A 266 -9.99 5.19 18.51
N ILE A 267 -10.64 6.01 19.34
CA ILE A 267 -11.90 6.67 18.98
C ILE A 267 -11.69 7.60 17.78
N ALA A 268 -10.64 8.43 17.81
CA ALA A 268 -10.31 9.35 16.73
C ALA A 268 -10.00 8.59 15.42
N ALA A 269 -9.26 7.48 15.50
CA ALA A 269 -8.98 6.63 14.35
C ALA A 269 -10.25 6.06 13.73
N GLY A 270 -11.13 5.45 14.54
CA GLY A 270 -12.41 4.93 14.06
C GLY A 270 -13.30 6.01 13.46
N ALA A 271 -13.36 7.19 14.08
CA ALA A 271 -14.09 8.33 13.55
C ALA A 271 -13.52 8.83 12.22
N LEU A 272 -12.20 8.94 12.07
CA LEU A 272 -11.55 9.33 10.81
C LEU A 272 -11.83 8.34 9.68
N ILE A 273 -11.83 7.03 9.97
CA ILE A 273 -12.19 5.99 9.00
C ILE A 273 -13.65 6.17 8.54
N LEU A 274 -14.59 6.48 9.44
CA LEU A 274 -15.99 6.78 9.06
C LEU A 274 -16.10 8.08 8.27
N VAL A 275 -15.34 9.12 8.63
CA VAL A 275 -15.29 10.38 7.89
C VAL A 275 -14.78 10.16 6.48
N ALA A 276 -13.86 9.21 6.23
CA ALA A 276 -13.42 8.88 4.87
C ALA A 276 -14.58 8.38 4.00
N VAL A 277 -15.46 7.53 4.54
CA VAL A 277 -16.65 7.04 3.83
C VAL A 277 -17.65 8.16 3.55
N VAL A 278 -17.86 9.07 4.53
CA VAL A 278 -18.74 10.23 4.34
C VAL A 278 -18.15 11.20 3.31
N ALA A 279 -16.84 11.46 3.37
CA ALA A 279 -16.15 12.33 2.42
C ALA A 279 -16.24 11.77 1.00
N TRP A 280 -16.00 10.46 0.83
CA TRP A 280 -16.22 9.77 -0.44
C TRP A 280 -17.67 9.96 -0.93
N TRP A 281 -18.66 9.67 -0.08
CA TRP A 281 -20.08 9.77 -0.45
C TRP A 281 -20.51 11.19 -0.84
N VAL A 282 -19.99 12.23 -0.18
CA VAL A 282 -20.30 13.63 -0.48
C VAL A 282 -19.57 14.14 -1.74
N LEU A 283 -18.36 13.63 -2.01
CA LEU A 283 -17.57 14.04 -3.17
C LEU A 283 -17.95 13.27 -4.44
N MET A 284 -18.61 12.12 -4.30
CA MET A 284 -19.10 11.35 -5.44
C MET A 284 -20.09 12.18 -6.27
N PRO A 285 -19.95 12.19 -7.61
CA PRO A 285 -20.97 12.78 -8.47
C PRO A 285 -22.30 12.05 -8.31
N GLU A 286 -23.40 12.69 -8.71
CA GLU A 286 -24.72 12.05 -8.77
C GLU A 286 -24.66 10.90 -9.79
N ILE A 287 -24.48 9.68 -9.30
CA ILE A 287 -24.46 8.44 -10.08
C ILE A 287 -25.88 7.91 -10.28
N ASP A 288 -26.10 7.20 -11.39
CA ASP A 288 -27.39 6.65 -11.77
C ASP A 288 -27.98 5.70 -10.71
N GLU A 289 -29.32 5.56 -10.71
CA GLU A 289 -30.09 4.72 -9.77
C GLU A 289 -29.67 3.23 -9.73
N ASN A 290 -28.90 2.77 -10.73
CA ASN A 290 -28.41 1.39 -10.84
C ASN A 290 -27.06 1.17 -10.15
N THR A 291 -26.61 2.12 -9.34
CA THR A 291 -25.29 2.07 -8.69
C THR A 291 -25.42 1.76 -7.20
N SER A 292 -24.76 0.71 -6.73
CA SER A 292 -24.84 0.27 -5.34
C SER A 292 -23.48 0.31 -4.62
N ALA A 293 -23.50 0.54 -3.30
CA ALA A 293 -22.31 0.54 -2.48
C ALA A 293 -21.71 -0.88 -2.39
N GLY A 294 -20.48 -1.02 -2.87
CA GLY A 294 -19.78 -2.29 -2.91
C GLY A 294 -19.19 -2.71 -1.56
N THR A 295 -18.54 -3.87 -1.55
CA THR A 295 -17.99 -4.50 -0.33
C THR A 295 -16.92 -3.64 0.35
N GLY A 296 -16.14 -2.87 -0.40
CA GLY A 296 -15.11 -1.97 0.12
C GLY A 296 -15.65 -0.91 1.09
N VAL A 297 -16.83 -0.35 0.77
CA VAL A 297 -17.52 0.62 1.63
C VAL A 297 -17.90 -0.03 2.96
N TRP A 298 -18.54 -1.20 2.91
CA TRP A 298 -19.00 -1.90 4.11
C TRP A 298 -17.86 -2.39 5.00
N MET A 299 -16.75 -2.87 4.42
CA MET A 299 -15.54 -3.21 5.17
C MET A 299 -14.99 -1.98 5.90
N THR A 300 -14.97 -0.82 5.25
CA THR A 300 -14.49 0.44 5.84
C THR A 300 -15.41 0.96 6.95
N VAL A 301 -16.73 0.85 6.77
CA VAL A 301 -17.71 1.20 7.82
C VAL A 301 -17.53 0.31 9.04
N LEU A 302 -17.43 -1.01 8.84
CA LEU A 302 -17.17 -1.96 9.93
C LEU A 302 -15.85 -1.67 10.63
N ALA A 303 -14.79 -1.33 9.87
CA ALA A 303 -13.51 -0.91 10.43
C ALA A 303 -13.66 0.31 11.35
N GLY A 304 -14.36 1.34 10.87
CA GLY A 304 -14.61 2.57 11.64
C GLY A 304 -15.36 2.30 12.94
N VAL A 305 -16.44 1.51 12.88
CA VAL A 305 -17.23 1.11 14.06
C VAL A 305 -16.37 0.33 15.06
N LEU A 306 -15.60 -0.65 14.61
CA LEU A 306 -14.72 -1.44 15.48
C LEU A 306 -13.63 -0.59 16.15
N GLY A 307 -13.07 0.40 15.43
CA GLY A 307 -12.12 1.34 16.00
C GLY A 307 -12.73 2.18 17.14
N VAL A 308 -13.95 2.68 16.94
CA VAL A 308 -14.70 3.41 17.99
C VAL A 308 -15.01 2.49 19.17
N VAL A 309 -15.52 1.28 18.92
CA VAL A 309 -15.82 0.30 19.98
C VAL A 309 -14.57 -0.05 20.78
N ALA A 310 -13.42 -0.25 20.13
CA ALA A 310 -12.15 -0.50 20.81
C ALA A 310 -11.82 0.62 21.82
N GLY A 311 -11.96 1.89 21.41
CA GLY A 311 -11.72 3.02 22.30
C GLY A 311 -12.73 3.13 23.46
N VAL A 312 -14.00 2.82 23.20
CA VAL A 312 -15.05 2.77 24.24
C VAL A 312 -14.79 1.66 25.26
N LEU A 313 -14.34 0.48 24.81
CA LEU A 313 -14.00 -0.63 25.72
C LEU A 313 -12.89 -0.23 26.68
N VAL A 314 -11.84 0.44 26.20
CA VAL A 314 -10.74 0.95 27.04
C VAL A 314 -11.22 2.04 27.99
N PHE A 315 -12.23 2.82 27.59
CA PHE A 315 -12.82 3.84 28.47
C PHE A 315 -13.59 3.21 29.64
N LEU A 316 -14.34 2.13 29.37
CA LEU A 316 -15.13 1.42 30.38
C LEU A 316 -14.26 0.60 31.34
N ASP A 317 -13.13 0.06 30.89
CA ASP A 317 -12.18 -0.68 31.72
C ASP A 317 -11.58 0.15 32.87
N LYS A 318 -11.61 1.49 32.75
CA LYS A 318 -11.09 2.42 33.77
C LYS A 318 -12.12 2.80 34.84
N LYS A 319 -13.37 2.33 34.74
CA LYS A 319 -14.44 2.60 35.71
C LYS A 319 -14.61 1.42 36.66
#